data_AF-A0A6P8AM43-F1
#
_entry.id   AF-A0A6P8AM43-F1
#
_cell.length_a   1.000
_cell.length_b   1.000
_cell.length_c   1.000
_cell.angle_alpha   90.00
_cell.angle_beta   90.00
_cell.angle_gamma   90.00
#
_symmetry.space_group_name_H-M   'P 1'
#
loop_
_entity.id
_entity.type
_entity.pdbx_description
1 polymer ?
#
loop_
_entity_poly.entity_id
_entity_poly.type
_entity_poly.pdbx_seq_one_letter_code
_entity_poly.pdbx_strand_id
1 'polypeptide(L)'
;MSSNICKQHSISCKFGKKRAECNMRIKGIYEFCARLVHQNSMALFMQKLESVIEPWSILLGQTRLSCETPSSDPRVFSILKGLDAVIENGDDRLLSRLAQAHLARVLDILEARVAMERQNGHLHRRNGYRNASIVLDIYMSAQDVALPRRTLIERKRVAKRWSELAGAWPLFLLVYSEEAEEIMQHRNLPDNAMIRLIASRVFAESPSQLFETCEYWTEAVEAAVVSNRPIDSQVMGDFRRCQTDVEDDMDTAMIE
;
A
#
# COMPACT_ATOMS: atom_id res chain seq x y z
N MET A 1 32.35 -4.04 -65.43
CA MET A 1 31.91 -2.82 -64.73
C MET A 1 30.98 -3.25 -63.60
N SER A 2 31.35 -2.88 -62.38
CA SER A 2 30.92 -3.52 -61.14
C SER A 2 29.46 -3.24 -60.75
N SER A 3 28.81 -4.31 -60.32
CA SER A 3 27.58 -4.31 -59.52
C SER A 3 27.88 -3.72 -58.13
N ASN A 4 27.14 -2.68 -57.74
CA ASN A 4 27.10 -2.16 -56.37
C ASN A 4 25.81 -2.63 -55.70
N ILE A 5 25.91 -3.75 -54.96
CA ILE A 5 24.86 -4.20 -54.03
C ILE A 5 24.99 -3.36 -52.75
N CYS A 6 24.02 -2.46 -52.56
CA CYS A 6 23.85 -1.67 -51.35
C CYS A 6 23.46 -2.59 -50.18
N LYS A 7 24.39 -2.83 -49.25
CA LYS A 7 24.15 -3.49 -47.96
C LYS A 7 23.31 -2.59 -47.05
N GLN A 8 21.99 -2.54 -47.26
CA GLN A 8 21.07 -1.96 -46.28
C GLN A 8 21.05 -2.79 -44.99
N HIS A 9 21.35 -2.09 -43.90
CA HIS A 9 21.69 -2.60 -42.59
C HIS A 9 20.52 -3.28 -41.86
N SER A 10 20.82 -4.40 -41.21
CA SER A 10 19.96 -5.21 -40.32
C SER A 10 19.60 -4.54 -38.98
N ILE A 11 19.73 -3.22 -38.87
CA ILE A 11 19.55 -2.46 -37.63
C ILE A 11 18.06 -2.14 -37.38
N SER A 12 17.25 -1.86 -38.40
CA SER A 12 15.83 -1.51 -38.20
C SER A 12 14.98 -2.68 -37.69
N CYS A 13 15.33 -3.92 -38.06
CA CYS A 13 14.64 -5.14 -37.61
C CYS A 13 14.88 -5.43 -36.11
N LYS A 14 16.07 -5.09 -35.57
CA LYS A 14 16.37 -5.26 -34.14
C LYS A 14 15.66 -4.21 -33.27
N PHE A 15 15.52 -2.98 -33.75
CA PHE A 15 14.72 -1.94 -33.06
C PHE A 15 13.22 -2.25 -33.10
N GLY A 16 12.69 -2.72 -34.22
CA GLY A 16 11.30 -3.15 -34.34
C GLY A 16 10.95 -4.32 -33.40
N LYS A 17 11.83 -5.33 -33.29
CA LYS A 17 11.65 -6.44 -32.34
C LYS A 17 11.70 -5.99 -30.88
N LYS A 18 12.67 -5.15 -30.49
CA LYS A 18 12.75 -4.60 -29.13
C LYS A 18 11.55 -3.72 -28.79
N ARG A 19 11.05 -2.92 -29.73
CA ARG A 19 9.86 -2.08 -29.56
C ARG A 19 8.60 -2.92 -29.43
N ALA A 20 8.46 -3.99 -30.22
CA ALA A 20 7.36 -4.94 -30.11
C ALA A 20 7.40 -5.74 -28.79
N GLU A 21 8.58 -6.17 -28.34
CA GLU A 21 8.77 -6.88 -27.06
C GLU A 21 8.53 -5.96 -25.86
N CYS A 22 8.96 -4.70 -25.94
CA CYS A 22 8.65 -3.68 -24.95
C CYS A 22 7.14 -3.36 -24.94
N ASN A 23 6.51 -3.20 -26.10
CA ASN A 23 5.06 -2.99 -26.20
C ASN A 23 4.26 -4.21 -25.73
N MET A 24 4.73 -5.44 -25.91
CA MET A 24 4.09 -6.64 -25.36
C MET A 24 4.25 -6.74 -23.84
N ARG A 25 5.41 -6.40 -23.29
CA ARG A 25 5.60 -6.27 -21.82
C ARG A 25 4.71 -5.20 -21.23
N ILE A 26 4.62 -4.05 -21.92
CA ILE A 26 3.75 -2.95 -21.53
C ILE A 26 2.29 -3.40 -21.59
N LYS A 27 1.82 -3.95 -22.72
CA LYS A 27 0.43 -4.47 -22.84
C LYS A 27 0.11 -5.53 -21.79
N GLY A 28 1.04 -6.42 -21.48
CA GLY A 28 0.90 -7.38 -20.39
C GLY A 28 0.79 -6.71 -19.01
N ILE A 29 1.51 -5.60 -18.77
CA ILE A 29 1.36 -4.77 -17.56
C ILE A 29 -0.01 -4.07 -17.54
N TYR A 30 -0.53 -3.60 -18.68
CA TYR A 30 -1.85 -2.98 -18.78
C TYR A 30 -2.98 -3.97 -18.45
N GLU A 31 -2.99 -5.14 -19.11
CA GLU A 31 -3.96 -6.20 -18.84
C GLU A 31 -3.82 -6.73 -17.39
N PHE A 32 -2.61 -6.66 -16.83
CA PHE A 32 -2.35 -6.98 -15.45
C PHE A 32 -2.90 -5.92 -14.48
N CYS A 33 -2.65 -4.62 -14.71
CA CYS A 33 -3.18 -3.53 -13.87
C CYS A 33 -4.71 -3.50 -13.88
N ALA A 34 -5.31 -3.73 -15.05
CA ALA A 34 -6.77 -3.80 -15.20
C ALA A 34 -7.43 -4.95 -14.41
N ARG A 35 -6.65 -5.98 -14.03
CA ARG A 35 -7.13 -7.07 -13.16
C ARG A 35 -6.91 -6.79 -11.67
N LEU A 36 -6.09 -5.81 -11.32
CA LEU A 36 -5.77 -5.50 -9.93
C LEU A 36 -6.84 -4.63 -9.27
N VAL A 37 -7.54 -3.80 -10.03
CA VAL A 37 -8.61 -2.93 -9.53
C VAL A 37 -9.93 -3.30 -10.18
N HIS A 38 -10.98 -3.32 -9.37
CA HIS A 38 -12.31 -3.67 -9.85
C HIS A 38 -12.87 -2.62 -10.80
N GLN A 39 -13.62 -3.03 -11.84
CA GLN A 39 -14.19 -2.13 -12.85
C GLN A 39 -15.19 -1.13 -12.26
N ASN A 40 -15.86 -1.48 -11.17
CA ASN A 40 -16.69 -0.57 -10.36
C ASN A 40 -15.99 -0.30 -9.01
N SER A 41 -14.87 0.42 -9.06
CA SER A 41 -14.00 0.67 -7.90
C SER A 41 -14.68 1.53 -6.84
N MET A 42 -15.54 2.46 -7.23
CA MET A 42 -16.23 3.37 -6.30
C MET A 42 -17.31 2.67 -5.47
N ALA A 43 -18.23 1.94 -6.11
CA ALA A 43 -19.25 1.20 -5.36
C ALA A 43 -18.62 0.13 -4.45
N LEU A 44 -17.58 -0.55 -4.94
CA LEU A 44 -16.83 -1.53 -4.15
C LEU A 44 -16.11 -0.87 -2.96
N PHE A 45 -15.52 0.31 -3.16
CA PHE A 45 -14.89 1.07 -2.10
C PHE A 45 -15.89 1.36 -0.97
N MET A 46 -17.05 1.93 -1.30
CA MET A 46 -18.07 2.30 -0.31
C MET A 46 -18.57 1.07 0.47
N GLN A 47 -18.86 -0.02 -0.24
CA GLN A 47 -19.29 -1.27 0.38
C GLN A 47 -18.25 -1.82 1.38
N LYS A 48 -16.97 -1.84 0.98
CA LYS A 48 -15.89 -2.36 1.82
C LYS A 48 -15.54 -1.42 2.96
N LEU A 49 -15.61 -0.11 2.74
CA LEU A 49 -15.32 0.91 3.74
C LEU A 49 -16.16 0.69 4.99
N GLU A 50 -17.47 0.46 4.84
CA GLU A 50 -18.38 0.20 5.96
C GLU A 50 -17.96 -0.97 6.83
N SER A 51 -17.51 -2.07 6.21
CA SER A 51 -17.07 -3.25 6.96
C SER A 51 -15.74 -3.06 7.70
N VAL A 52 -14.88 -2.15 7.23
CA VAL A 52 -13.48 -2.08 7.70
C VAL A 52 -13.19 -0.82 8.52
N ILE A 53 -14.00 0.23 8.41
CA ILE A 53 -13.66 1.57 8.95
C ILE A 53 -13.52 1.57 10.48
N GLU A 54 -14.42 0.90 11.18
CA GLU A 54 -14.37 0.78 12.64
C GLU A 54 -13.20 -0.11 13.09
N PRO A 55 -13.04 -1.35 12.61
CA PRO A 55 -11.86 -2.17 12.93
C PRO A 55 -10.53 -1.48 12.62
N TRP A 56 -10.47 -0.77 11.50
CA TRP A 56 -9.31 0.00 11.08
C TRP A 56 -9.00 1.15 12.05
N SER A 57 -10.02 1.89 12.49
CA SER A 57 -9.86 2.99 13.45
C SER A 57 -9.33 2.49 14.80
N ILE A 58 -9.82 1.35 15.28
CA ILE A 58 -9.38 0.70 16.52
C ILE A 58 -7.91 0.30 16.38
N LEU A 59 -7.57 -0.37 15.28
CA LEU A 59 -6.19 -0.79 15.00
C LEU A 59 -5.25 0.43 14.96
N LEU A 60 -5.62 1.48 14.22
CA LEU A 60 -4.85 2.72 14.14
C LEU A 60 -4.65 3.36 15.52
N GLY A 61 -5.69 3.43 16.34
CA GLY A 61 -5.59 3.98 17.69
C GLY A 61 -4.61 3.23 18.57
N GLN A 62 -4.60 1.89 18.47
CA GLN A 62 -3.70 1.03 19.24
C GLN A 62 -2.26 1.05 18.71
N THR A 63 -2.08 1.30 17.41
CA THR A 63 -0.79 1.12 16.71
C THR A 63 -0.13 2.42 16.27
N ARG A 64 -0.64 3.57 16.76
CA ARG A 64 -0.09 4.88 16.44
C ARG A 64 1.22 5.11 17.19
N LEU A 65 2.29 5.39 16.44
CA LEU A 65 3.58 5.76 17.01
C LEU A 65 3.72 7.29 17.05
N SER A 66 3.92 7.86 18.25
CA SER A 66 4.18 9.29 18.39
C SER A 66 5.57 9.65 17.86
N CYS A 67 5.69 10.86 17.32
CA CYS A 67 6.96 11.44 16.87
C CYS A 67 7.93 11.77 18.02
N GLU A 68 7.60 11.50 19.26
CA GLU A 68 8.49 11.72 20.42
C GLU A 68 8.94 10.40 21.07
N THR A 69 8.31 9.28 20.71
CA THR A 69 8.59 7.97 21.29
C THR A 69 9.99 7.48 20.90
N PRO A 70 10.87 7.16 21.86
CA PRO A 70 12.17 6.55 21.58
C PRO A 70 12.03 5.18 20.92
N SER A 71 13.04 4.76 20.15
CA SER A 71 13.01 3.46 19.47
C SER A 71 12.99 2.26 20.43
N SER A 72 13.47 2.45 21.66
CA SER A 72 13.50 1.44 22.73
C SER A 72 12.26 1.41 23.61
N ASP A 73 11.26 2.26 23.35
CA ASP A 73 10.05 2.34 24.18
C ASP A 73 9.25 1.02 24.11
N PRO A 74 8.82 0.44 25.25
CA PRO A 74 8.03 -0.79 25.29
C PRO A 74 6.78 -0.76 24.38
N ARG A 75 6.19 0.42 24.17
CA ARG A 75 5.02 0.60 23.30
C ARG A 75 5.34 0.27 21.85
N VAL A 76 6.58 0.48 21.37
CA VAL A 76 6.99 0.09 20.01
C VAL A 76 6.80 -1.41 19.81
N PHE A 77 7.14 -2.22 20.81
CA PHE A 77 6.98 -3.67 20.74
C PHE A 77 5.51 -4.07 20.72
N SER A 78 4.68 -3.44 21.57
CA SER A 78 3.22 -3.67 21.58
C SER A 78 2.56 -3.31 20.25
N ILE A 79 2.98 -2.20 19.62
CA ILE A 79 2.49 -1.76 18.31
C ILE A 79 2.80 -2.82 17.24
N LEU A 80 4.05 -3.28 17.17
CA LEU A 80 4.48 -4.28 16.19
C LEU A 80 3.74 -5.61 16.38
N LYS A 81 3.56 -6.06 17.63
CA LYS A 81 2.76 -7.26 17.95
C LYS A 81 1.31 -7.12 17.52
N GLY A 82 0.68 -5.98 17.81
CA GLY A 82 -0.72 -5.73 17.44
C GLY A 82 -0.93 -5.80 15.93
N LEU A 83 0.01 -5.26 15.15
CA LEU A 83 -0.04 -5.35 13.69
C LEU A 83 0.20 -6.77 13.19
N ASP A 84 1.19 -7.47 13.71
CA ASP A 84 1.46 -8.87 13.34
C ASP A 84 0.25 -9.77 13.63
N ALA A 85 -0.43 -9.59 14.77
CA ALA A 85 -1.61 -10.38 15.11
C ALA A 85 -2.73 -10.23 14.07
N VAL A 86 -3.03 -9.00 13.64
CA VAL A 86 -4.03 -8.76 12.58
C VAL A 86 -3.58 -9.36 11.24
N ILE A 87 -2.30 -9.22 10.91
CA ILE A 87 -1.73 -9.75 9.68
C ILE A 87 -1.79 -11.28 9.63
N GLU A 88 -1.47 -11.95 10.74
CA GLU A 88 -1.39 -13.40 10.85
C GLU A 88 -2.74 -14.08 10.98
N ASN A 89 -3.73 -13.44 11.63
CA ASN A 89 -5.05 -14.04 11.84
C ASN A 89 -5.75 -14.40 10.53
N GLY A 90 -5.51 -13.65 9.44
CA GLY A 90 -5.96 -14.00 8.08
C GLY A 90 -7.47 -13.97 7.82
N ASP A 91 -8.30 -13.82 8.86
CA ASP A 91 -9.76 -13.82 8.79
C ASP A 91 -10.33 -12.60 8.02
N ASP A 92 -9.73 -11.42 8.21
CA ASP A 92 -10.08 -10.20 7.49
C ASP A 92 -8.93 -9.75 6.58
N ARG A 93 -9.05 -10.09 5.29
CA ARG A 93 -8.07 -9.72 4.27
C ARG A 93 -7.96 -8.21 4.09
N LEU A 94 -9.06 -7.47 4.18
CA LEU A 94 -9.05 -6.02 3.97
C LEU A 94 -8.32 -5.32 5.10
N LEU A 95 -8.63 -5.69 6.35
CA LEU A 95 -7.92 -5.16 7.51
C LEU A 95 -6.44 -5.59 7.51
N SER A 96 -6.13 -6.82 7.07
CA SER A 96 -4.75 -7.28 6.91
C SER A 96 -3.95 -6.43 5.90
N ARG A 97 -4.54 -6.02 4.77
CA ARG A 97 -3.88 -5.09 3.82
C ARG A 97 -3.54 -3.75 4.47
N LEU A 98 -4.51 -3.17 5.19
CA LEU A 98 -4.32 -1.91 5.89
C LEU A 98 -3.24 -2.04 6.97
N ALA A 99 -3.25 -3.15 7.72
CA ALA A 99 -2.23 -3.47 8.72
C ALA A 99 -0.83 -3.62 8.10
N GLN A 100 -0.71 -4.27 6.93
CA GLN A 100 0.54 -4.38 6.17
C GLN A 100 1.08 -3.02 5.74
N ALA A 101 0.23 -2.16 5.16
CA ALA A 101 0.63 -0.80 4.78
C ALA A 101 1.03 0.04 6.00
N HIS A 102 0.30 -0.08 7.11
CA HIS A 102 0.62 0.59 8.36
C HIS A 102 1.91 0.10 9.00
N LEU A 103 2.16 -1.21 8.97
CA LEU A 103 3.43 -1.80 9.42
C LEU A 103 4.61 -1.18 8.66
N ALA A 104 4.51 -1.01 7.33
CA ALA A 104 5.55 -0.33 6.58
C ALA A 104 5.76 1.12 7.05
N ARG A 105 4.68 1.88 7.29
CA ARG A 105 4.75 3.25 7.82
C ARG A 105 5.40 3.30 9.21
N VAL A 106 5.02 2.40 10.11
CA VAL A 106 5.61 2.29 11.45
C VAL A 106 7.11 1.97 11.37
N LEU A 107 7.50 1.03 10.51
CA LEU A 107 8.91 0.68 10.32
C LEU A 107 9.74 1.83 9.72
N ASP A 108 9.16 2.60 8.79
CA ASP A 108 9.83 3.78 8.20
C ASP A 108 9.99 4.90 9.25
N ILE A 109 8.98 5.15 10.10
CA ILE A 109 9.07 6.10 11.23
C ILE A 109 10.13 5.64 12.23
N LEU A 110 10.17 4.34 12.56
CA LEU A 110 11.16 3.78 13.48
C LEU A 110 12.58 3.86 12.89
N GLU A 111 12.75 3.68 11.59
CA GLU A 111 14.05 3.83 10.93
C GLU A 111 14.54 5.28 10.98
N ALA A 112 13.65 6.25 10.76
CA ALA A 112 13.95 7.67 10.93
C ALA A 112 14.28 8.02 12.40
N ARG A 113 13.58 7.41 13.37
CA ARG A 113 13.86 7.55 14.81
C ARG A 113 15.27 7.10 15.16
N VAL A 114 15.62 5.89 14.75
CA VAL A 114 16.96 5.31 14.96
C VAL A 114 18.02 6.19 14.29
N ALA A 115 17.74 6.75 13.11
CA ALA A 115 18.65 7.68 12.45
C ALA A 115 18.92 8.93 13.31
N MET A 116 17.87 9.53 13.87
CA MET A 116 17.96 10.70 14.73
C MET A 116 18.69 10.39 16.05
N GLU A 117 18.37 9.27 16.71
CA GLU A 117 19.04 8.84 17.94
C GLU A 117 20.54 8.60 17.72
N ARG A 118 20.93 8.07 16.56
CA ARG A 118 22.34 7.93 16.15
C ARG A 118 23.03 9.25 15.84
N GLN A 119 22.30 10.24 15.34
CA GLN A 119 22.86 11.57 15.11
C GLN A 119 23.11 12.28 16.45
N ASN A 120 22.21 12.08 17.41
CA ASN A 120 22.29 12.67 18.75
C ASN A 120 23.24 11.92 19.71
N GLY A 121 23.88 10.83 19.26
CA GLY A 121 24.83 10.07 20.06
C GLY A 121 24.20 9.10 21.07
N HIS A 122 22.87 8.92 21.06
CA HIS A 122 22.17 7.97 21.93
C HIS A 122 22.37 6.51 21.51
N LEU A 123 22.73 6.28 20.25
CA LEU A 123 23.01 4.94 19.72
C LEU A 123 24.42 4.85 19.14
N HIS A 124 25.16 3.83 19.57
CA HIS A 124 26.52 3.58 19.07
C HIS A 124 26.50 3.20 17.58
N ARG A 125 27.40 3.81 16.82
CA ARG A 125 27.62 3.46 15.41
C ARG A 125 28.53 2.24 15.34
N ARG A 126 28.05 1.18 14.69
CA ARG A 126 28.85 -0.01 14.38
C ARG A 126 29.00 -0.14 12.88
N ASN A 127 30.23 -0.32 12.40
CA ASN A 127 30.52 -0.49 10.98
C ASN A 127 29.70 -1.66 10.40
N GLY A 128 29.06 -1.43 9.24
CA GLY A 128 28.20 -2.41 8.57
C GLY A 128 26.79 -2.56 9.16
N TYR A 129 26.49 -1.95 10.31
CA TYR A 129 25.21 -2.09 10.99
C TYR A 129 24.35 -0.83 10.80
N ARG A 130 23.45 -0.87 9.81
CA ARG A 130 22.63 0.27 9.36
C ARG A 130 21.37 0.45 10.21
N ASN A 131 20.65 1.57 10.04
CA ASN A 131 19.42 1.86 10.78
C ASN A 131 18.36 0.77 10.54
N ALA A 132 18.17 0.34 9.29
CA ALA A 132 17.35 -0.81 8.94
C ALA A 132 17.71 -2.11 9.70
N SER A 133 18.99 -2.33 10.04
CA SER A 133 19.40 -3.50 10.82
C SER A 133 18.93 -3.41 12.27
N ILE A 134 19.01 -2.22 12.88
CA ILE A 134 18.50 -1.97 14.24
C ILE A 134 16.98 -2.13 14.27
N VAL A 135 16.28 -1.53 13.31
CA VAL A 135 14.82 -1.65 13.20
C VAL A 135 14.40 -3.12 13.10
N LEU A 136 15.12 -3.90 12.29
CA LEU A 136 14.84 -5.32 12.17
C LEU A 136 15.13 -6.09 13.47
N ASP A 137 16.13 -5.69 14.24
CA ASP A 137 16.43 -6.31 15.54
C ASP A 137 15.38 -5.93 16.60
N ILE A 138 14.90 -4.68 16.61
CA ILE A 138 13.73 -4.27 17.42
C ILE A 138 12.51 -5.11 17.03
N TYR A 139 12.28 -5.27 15.73
CA TYR A 139 11.16 -6.06 15.24
C TYR A 139 11.27 -7.53 15.61
N MET A 140 12.49 -8.11 15.59
CA MET A 140 12.75 -9.46 16.09
C MET A 140 12.46 -9.57 17.59
N SER A 141 12.90 -8.60 18.38
CA SER A 141 12.65 -8.57 19.83
C SER A 141 11.18 -8.35 20.19
N ALA A 142 10.37 -7.83 19.27
CA ALA A 142 8.93 -7.69 19.45
C ALA A 142 8.15 -8.99 19.24
N GLN A 143 8.75 -10.06 18.74
CA GLN A 143 8.02 -11.31 18.47
C GLN A 143 7.85 -12.15 19.74
N ASP A 144 6.64 -12.65 20.00
CA ASP A 144 6.38 -13.57 21.12
C ASP A 144 7.08 -14.92 20.92
N VAL A 145 7.18 -15.37 19.68
CA VAL A 145 7.92 -16.55 19.28
C VAL A 145 9.13 -16.12 18.45
N ALA A 146 10.30 -16.68 18.75
CA ALA A 146 11.52 -16.36 18.02
C ALA A 146 11.38 -16.71 16.53
N LEU A 147 11.20 -15.70 15.68
CA LEU A 147 11.08 -15.86 14.24
C LEU A 147 12.46 -15.76 13.55
N PRO A 148 12.72 -16.57 12.50
CA PRO A 148 13.89 -16.41 11.67
C PRO A 148 13.93 -15.01 11.05
N ARG A 149 15.10 -14.35 11.06
CA ARG A 149 15.29 -13.02 10.46
C ARG A 149 14.75 -12.93 9.02
N ARG A 150 14.91 -14.00 8.22
CA ARG A 150 14.39 -14.09 6.85
C ARG A 150 12.87 -13.91 6.76
N THR A 151 12.13 -14.36 7.77
CA THR A 151 10.67 -14.26 7.83
C THR A 151 10.24 -12.82 8.03
N LEU A 152 10.91 -12.08 8.92
CA LEU A 152 10.62 -10.67 9.15
C LEU A 152 11.04 -9.78 7.99
N ILE A 153 12.13 -10.12 7.29
CA ILE A 153 12.50 -9.46 6.02
C ILE A 153 11.39 -9.65 4.99
N GLU A 154 10.82 -10.86 4.91
CA GLU A 154 9.71 -11.13 4.00
C GLU A 154 8.46 -10.32 4.37
N ARG A 155 8.10 -10.27 5.66
CA ARG A 155 6.99 -9.43 6.14
C ARG A 155 7.20 -7.96 5.81
N LYS A 156 8.38 -7.41 6.13
CA LYS A 156 8.74 -6.01 5.77
C LYS A 156 8.62 -5.77 4.27
N ARG A 157 8.98 -6.76 3.44
CA ARG A 157 8.86 -6.66 1.98
C ARG A 157 7.40 -6.61 1.54
N VAL A 158 6.54 -7.52 2.01
CA VAL A 158 5.11 -7.55 1.68
C VAL A 158 4.43 -6.26 2.17
N ALA A 159 4.70 -5.84 3.41
CA ALA A 159 4.26 -4.58 3.98
C ALA A 159 4.60 -3.38 3.08
N LYS A 160 5.86 -3.32 2.62
CA LYS A 160 6.30 -2.23 1.74
C LYS A 160 5.58 -2.24 0.40
N ARG A 161 5.31 -3.41 -0.19
CA ARG A 161 4.55 -3.50 -1.45
C ARG A 161 3.12 -2.98 -1.30
N TRP A 162 2.43 -3.36 -0.22
CA TRP A 162 1.11 -2.82 0.09
C TRP A 162 1.12 -1.31 0.31
N SER A 163 2.13 -0.79 1.02
CA SER A 163 2.31 0.66 1.20
C SER A 163 2.55 1.40 -0.12
N GLU A 164 3.28 0.81 -1.07
CA GLU A 164 3.50 1.44 -2.39
C GLU A 164 2.23 1.44 -3.24
N LEU A 165 1.37 0.41 -3.13
CA LEU A 165 0.05 0.38 -3.79
C LEU A 165 -0.95 1.36 -3.15
N ALA A 166 -0.89 1.55 -1.83
CA ALA A 166 -1.73 2.51 -1.13
C ALA A 166 -1.38 3.96 -1.49
N GLY A 167 -0.10 4.23 -1.77
CA GLY A 167 0.40 5.59 -1.93
C GLY A 167 0.17 6.41 -0.66
N ALA A 168 -0.43 7.59 -0.81
CA ALA A 168 -0.75 8.46 0.32
C ALA A 168 -2.02 8.05 1.08
N TRP A 169 -2.86 7.17 0.51
CA TRP A 169 -4.21 6.90 1.01
C TRP A 169 -4.39 5.40 1.32
N PRO A 170 -4.17 4.95 2.57
CA PRO A 170 -4.29 3.54 2.95
C PRO A 170 -5.62 2.89 2.54
N LEU A 171 -6.72 3.63 2.64
CA LEU A 171 -8.06 3.14 2.28
C LEU A 171 -8.21 2.85 0.78
N PHE A 172 -7.33 3.36 -0.08
CA PHE A 172 -7.32 2.98 -1.49
C PHE A 172 -7.08 1.47 -1.69
N LEU A 173 -6.50 0.77 -0.69
CA LEU A 173 -6.30 -0.68 -0.74
C LEU A 173 -7.60 -1.50 -0.82
N LEU A 174 -8.76 -0.89 -0.51
CA LEU A 174 -10.06 -1.55 -0.55
C LEU A 174 -10.51 -1.85 -1.98
N VAL A 175 -10.07 -1.08 -2.98
CA VAL A 175 -10.48 -1.31 -4.38
C VAL A 175 -9.69 -2.39 -5.08
N TYR A 176 -8.60 -2.87 -4.47
CA TYR A 176 -7.82 -3.96 -5.03
C TYR A 176 -8.56 -5.30 -4.94
N SER A 177 -8.39 -6.12 -5.96
CA SER A 177 -9.00 -7.44 -6.07
C SER A 177 -8.29 -8.48 -5.18
N GLU A 178 -8.78 -9.72 -5.16
CA GLU A 178 -8.11 -10.81 -4.44
C GLU A 178 -6.82 -11.26 -5.13
N GLU A 179 -6.74 -11.16 -6.45
CA GLU A 179 -5.54 -11.47 -7.23
C GLU A 179 -4.34 -10.63 -6.77
N ALA A 180 -4.58 -9.40 -6.29
CA ALA A 180 -3.55 -8.58 -5.70
C ALA A 180 -2.85 -9.27 -4.50
N GLU A 181 -3.55 -10.09 -3.71
CA GLU A 181 -2.97 -10.82 -2.57
C GLU A 181 -1.89 -11.80 -3.01
N GLU A 182 -2.24 -12.69 -3.94
CA GLU A 182 -1.34 -13.73 -4.43
C GLU A 182 -0.07 -13.12 -5.00
N ILE A 183 -0.25 -12.01 -5.72
CA ILE A 183 0.81 -11.23 -6.32
C ILE A 183 1.69 -10.64 -5.23
N MET A 184 1.13 -9.90 -4.26
CA MET A 184 1.91 -9.23 -3.22
C MET A 184 2.73 -10.21 -2.37
N GLN A 185 2.24 -11.44 -2.17
CA GLN A 185 2.92 -12.50 -1.44
C GLN A 185 3.98 -13.24 -2.28
N HIS A 186 3.96 -13.10 -3.61
CA HIS A 186 4.82 -13.86 -4.49
C HIS A 186 6.31 -13.51 -4.30
N ARG A 187 7.16 -14.52 -4.13
CA ARG A 187 8.58 -14.30 -3.81
C ARG A 187 9.40 -13.70 -4.95
N ASN A 188 9.05 -14.09 -6.17
CA ASN A 188 9.70 -13.63 -7.40
C ASN A 188 8.97 -12.43 -8.03
N LEU A 189 8.07 -11.80 -7.27
CA LEU A 189 7.38 -10.61 -7.73
C LEU A 189 8.38 -9.50 -8.09
N PRO A 190 8.07 -8.62 -9.07
CA PRO A 190 8.93 -7.51 -9.42
C PRO A 190 9.38 -6.66 -8.22
N ASP A 191 10.52 -6.00 -8.39
CA ASP A 191 11.07 -5.10 -7.37
C ASP A 191 10.09 -3.98 -7.01
N ASN A 192 10.36 -3.27 -5.91
CA ASN A 192 9.50 -2.17 -5.46
C ASN A 192 9.35 -1.06 -6.53
N ALA A 193 10.28 -0.94 -7.48
CA ALA A 193 10.16 0.03 -8.57
C ALA A 193 9.06 -0.34 -9.55
N MET A 194 8.92 -1.62 -9.89
CA MET A 194 7.79 -2.09 -10.70
C MET A 194 6.47 -1.98 -9.94
N ILE A 195 6.43 -2.25 -8.63
CA ILE A 195 5.20 -2.07 -7.83
C ILE A 195 4.77 -0.60 -7.83
N ARG A 196 5.70 0.35 -7.71
CA ARG A 196 5.40 1.76 -7.88
C ARG A 196 4.89 2.12 -9.27
N LEU A 197 5.43 1.50 -10.31
CA LEU A 197 4.94 1.70 -11.68
C LEU A 197 3.49 1.21 -11.82
N ILE A 198 3.18 0.04 -11.26
CA ILE A 198 1.83 -0.51 -11.21
C ILE A 198 0.90 0.44 -10.44
N ALA A 199 1.29 0.87 -9.23
CA ALA A 199 0.51 1.82 -8.42
C ALA A 199 0.23 3.12 -9.20
N SER A 200 1.27 3.70 -9.82
CA SER A 200 1.13 4.92 -10.62
C SER A 200 0.16 4.74 -11.79
N ARG A 201 0.16 3.57 -12.42
CA ARG A 201 -0.77 3.26 -13.53
C ARG A 201 -2.19 3.10 -13.04
N VAL A 202 -2.39 2.32 -11.99
CA VAL A 202 -3.69 2.15 -11.33
C VAL A 202 -4.25 3.50 -10.92
N PHE A 203 -3.42 4.38 -10.37
CA PHE A 203 -3.86 5.70 -9.97
C PHE A 203 -4.29 6.55 -11.18
N ALA A 204 -3.53 6.51 -12.27
CA ALA A 204 -3.86 7.25 -13.49
C ALA A 204 -5.15 6.76 -14.19
N GLU A 205 -5.58 5.53 -13.94
CA GLU A 205 -6.79 4.93 -14.52
C GLU A 205 -8.00 5.00 -13.57
N SER A 206 -7.80 5.42 -12.32
CA SER A 206 -8.88 5.49 -11.33
C SER A 206 -9.64 6.82 -11.39
N PRO A 207 -10.95 6.83 -11.09
CA PRO A 207 -11.74 8.06 -11.05
C PRO A 207 -11.22 9.05 -10.00
N SER A 208 -11.22 10.35 -10.30
CA SER A 208 -10.78 11.40 -9.35
C SER A 208 -11.54 11.36 -8.02
N GLN A 209 -12.86 11.15 -8.11
CA GLN A 209 -13.77 11.06 -6.96
C GLN A 209 -13.37 9.96 -5.97
N LEU A 210 -12.76 8.87 -6.45
CA LEU A 210 -12.26 7.80 -5.57
C LEU A 210 -11.11 8.31 -4.69
N PHE A 211 -10.20 9.13 -5.23
CA PHE A 211 -9.10 9.70 -4.45
C PHE A 211 -9.59 10.69 -3.42
N GLU A 212 -10.48 11.61 -3.81
CA GLU A 212 -11.09 12.59 -2.90
C GLU A 212 -11.79 11.88 -1.74
N THR A 213 -12.51 10.80 -2.04
CA THR A 213 -13.19 9.99 -1.02
C THR A 213 -12.19 9.22 -0.13
N CYS A 214 -11.14 8.64 -0.70
CA CYS A 214 -10.08 7.98 0.08
C CYS A 214 -9.35 8.96 0.99
N GLU A 215 -9.04 10.16 0.51
CA GLU A 215 -8.39 11.23 1.25
C GLU A 215 -9.27 11.68 2.42
N TYR A 216 -10.51 12.05 2.14
CA TYR A 216 -11.48 12.46 3.15
C TYR A 216 -11.59 11.44 4.29
N TRP A 217 -11.81 10.16 3.96
CA TRP A 217 -11.96 9.13 4.99
C TRP A 217 -10.66 8.81 5.72
N THR A 218 -9.51 8.90 5.04
CA THR A 218 -8.21 8.71 5.69
C THR A 218 -8.00 9.80 6.75
N GLU A 219 -8.25 11.06 6.39
CA GLU A 219 -8.14 12.20 7.31
C GLU A 219 -9.17 12.13 8.44
N ALA A 220 -10.42 11.79 8.14
CA ALA A 220 -11.49 11.67 9.13
C ALA A 220 -11.17 10.59 10.19
N VAL A 221 -10.68 9.43 9.75
CA VAL A 221 -10.24 8.35 10.66
C VAL A 221 -9.07 8.81 11.52
N GLU A 222 -8.03 9.40 10.90
CA GLU A 222 -6.86 9.87 11.63
C GLU A 222 -7.25 10.94 12.67
N ALA A 223 -8.12 11.88 12.32
CA ALA A 223 -8.61 12.92 13.22
C ALA A 223 -9.45 12.37 14.38
N ALA A 224 -10.33 11.39 14.10
CA ALA A 224 -11.13 10.70 15.11
C ALA A 224 -10.23 9.96 16.12
N VAL A 225 -9.24 9.22 15.60
CA VAL A 225 -8.24 8.51 16.41
C VAL A 225 -7.41 9.49 17.25
N VAL A 226 -6.95 10.60 16.69
CA VAL A 226 -6.20 11.64 17.41
C VAL A 226 -7.04 12.24 18.54
N SER A 227 -8.32 12.46 18.29
CA SER A 227 -9.25 13.08 19.24
C SER A 227 -9.87 12.09 20.23
N ASN A 228 -9.55 10.80 20.12
CA ASN A 228 -10.18 9.71 20.86
C ASN A 228 -11.71 9.74 20.79
N ARG A 229 -12.23 9.97 19.57
CA ARG A 229 -13.67 9.99 19.27
C ARG A 229 -14.01 8.83 18.34
N PRO A 230 -15.23 8.27 18.43
CA PRO A 230 -15.69 7.30 17.44
C PRO A 230 -15.83 7.98 16.07
N ILE A 231 -15.67 7.19 15.01
CA ILE A 231 -16.02 7.63 13.66
C ILE A 231 -17.54 7.72 13.59
N ASP A 232 -18.03 8.88 13.19
CA ASP A 232 -19.46 9.14 13.13
C ASP A 232 -20.12 8.31 12.02
N SER A 233 -20.97 7.35 12.40
CA SER A 233 -21.72 6.51 11.48
C SER A 233 -22.77 7.28 10.69
N GLN A 234 -23.17 8.47 11.16
CA GLN A 234 -24.08 9.37 10.45
C GLN A 234 -23.43 9.93 9.17
N VAL A 235 -22.12 10.20 9.20
CA VAL A 235 -21.34 10.69 8.05
C VAL A 235 -21.31 9.66 6.92
N MET A 236 -21.22 8.36 7.24
CA MET A 236 -21.32 7.28 6.24
C MET A 236 -22.71 7.22 5.61
N GLY A 237 -23.76 7.39 6.42
CA GLY A 237 -25.16 7.37 5.95
C GLY A 237 -25.55 8.57 5.09
N ASP A 238 -25.00 9.75 5.38
CA ASP A 238 -25.25 10.98 4.61
C ASP A 238 -24.49 10.98 3.28
N PHE A 239 -23.27 10.41 3.25
CA PHE A 239 -22.53 10.20 2.01
C PHE A 239 -23.24 9.23 1.06
N ARG A 240 -23.88 8.18 1.61
CA ARG A 240 -24.66 7.21 0.83
C ARG A 240 -25.84 7.86 0.13
N ARG A 241 -26.58 8.74 0.83
CA ARG A 241 -27.71 9.49 0.26
C ARG A 241 -27.28 10.43 -0.87
N CYS A 242 -26.17 11.13 -0.70
CA CYS A 242 -25.67 12.03 -1.74
C CYS A 242 -25.23 11.31 -3.03
N GLN A 243 -24.92 10.01 -2.99
CA GLN A 243 -24.55 9.24 -4.19
C GLN A 243 -25.75 8.64 -4.91
N THR A 244 -26.78 8.17 -4.19
CA THR A 244 -28.02 7.71 -4.82
C THR A 244 -28.73 8.82 -5.58
N ASP A 245 -28.66 10.04 -5.04
CA ASP A 245 -29.25 11.23 -5.68
C ASP A 245 -28.50 11.63 -6.98
N VAL A 246 -27.23 11.25 -7.13
CA VAL A 246 -26.41 11.52 -8.34
C VAL A 246 -26.59 10.44 -9.41
N GLU A 247 -26.84 9.18 -9.03
CA GLU A 247 -27.15 8.10 -9.98
C GLU A 247 -28.56 8.29 -10.60
N ASP A 248 -29.55 8.72 -9.82
CA ASP A 248 -30.93 8.99 -10.33
C ASP A 248 -30.98 10.17 -11.31
N ASP A 249 -30.14 11.20 -11.12
CA ASP A 249 -30.05 12.34 -12.04
C ASP A 249 -29.37 11.97 -13.38
N MET A 250 -28.47 10.99 -13.40
CA MET A 250 -27.82 10.51 -14.63
C MET A 250 -28.71 9.57 -15.46
N ASP A 251 -29.52 8.73 -14.82
CA ASP A 251 -30.46 7.86 -15.53
C ASP A 251 -31.67 8.65 -16.09
N THR A 252 -32.04 9.77 -15.45
CA THR A 252 -33.07 10.68 -15.95
C THR A 252 -32.59 11.47 -17.19
N ALA A 253 -31.30 11.79 -17.27
CA ALA A 253 -30.72 12.52 -18.40
C ALA A 253 -30.51 11.68 -19.68
N MET A 254 -30.69 10.36 -19.63
CA MET A 254 -30.61 9.47 -20.80
C MET A 254 -31.98 9.05 -21.36
N ILE A 255 -33.08 9.57 -20.82
CA ILE A 255 -34.46 9.27 -21.27
C ILE A 255 -35.07 10.43 -22.08
N GLU A 256 -34.37 11.55 -22.27
CA GLU A 256 -34.80 12.65 -23.16
C GLU A 256 -34.06 12.73 -24.50
#